data_AF-A0A2A4SJ73-F1
#
_entry.id   AF-A0A2A4SJ73-F1
#
_cell.length_a   1.000
_cell.length_b   1.000
_cell.length_c   1.000
_cell.angle_alpha   90.00
_cell.angle_beta   90.00
_cell.angle_gamma   90.00
#
_symmetry.space_group_name_H-M   'P 1'
#
loop_
_entity.id
_entity.type
_entity.pdbx_description
1 polymer ?
#
loop_
_entity_poly.entity_id
_entity_poly.type
_entity_poly.pdbx_seq_one_letter_code
_entity_poly.pdbx_strand_id
1 'polypeptide(L)' 'MAYEFKDDDVICSCTNITKKQFLQVLKIENIGTLEQVREKTRVNVACGMCIYIAEKLLEESRSCSLK' A
#
# COMPACT_ATOMS: atom_id res chain seq x y z
N MET A 1 -19.40 0.68 6.57
CA MET A 1 -18.65 1.93 6.31
C MET A 1 -17.32 1.53 5.70
N ALA A 2 -17.18 1.62 4.38
CA ALA A 2 -15.87 1.45 3.76
C ALA A 2 -15.10 2.76 4.02
N TYR A 3 -14.04 2.69 4.83
CA TYR A 3 -13.16 3.84 5.04
C TYR A 3 -12.37 4.07 3.74
N GLU A 4 -12.70 5.14 3.02
CA GLU A 4 -11.97 5.56 1.83
C GLU A 4 -10.65 6.21 2.26
N PHE A 5 -9.57 5.42 2.24
CA PHE A 5 -8.22 5.96 2.39
C PHE A 5 -7.95 6.98 1.27
N LYS A 6 -7.70 8.24 1.63
CA LYS A 6 -7.20 9.26 0.69
C LYS A 6 -5.75 8.97 0.31
N ASP A 7 -5.29 9.50 -0.82
CA ASP A 7 -3.91 9.34 -1.27
C ASP A 7 -2.88 9.86 -0.26
N ASP A 8 -3.20 10.94 0.46
CA ASP A 8 -2.34 11.52 1.50
C ASP A 8 -2.45 10.81 2.87
N ASP A 9 -3.32 9.80 2.99
CA ASP A 9 -3.50 9.07 4.23
C ASP A 9 -2.26 8.19 4.52
N VAL A 10 -1.75 8.28 5.75
CA VAL A 10 -0.56 7.53 6.18
C VAL A 10 -0.97 6.08 6.46
N ILE A 11 -0.51 5.16 5.62
CA ILE A 11 -0.80 3.72 5.78
C ILE A 11 0.13 3.05 6.78
N CYS A 12 1.33 3.59 6.96
CA CYS A 12 2.32 3.08 7.92
C CYS A 12 2.94 4.22 8.69
N SER A 13 2.61 4.33 9.98
CA SER A 13 3.17 5.36 10.87
C SER A 13 4.64 5.13 11.23
N CYS A 14 5.18 3.91 11.04
CA CYS A 14 6.58 3.63 11.35
C CYS A 14 7.54 4.19 10.29
N THR A 15 7.16 4.11 9.02
CA THR A 15 7.97 4.59 7.90
C THR A 15 7.38 5.82 7.22
N ASN A 16 6.26 6.34 7.76
CA ASN A 16 5.52 7.48 7.22
C ASN A 16 5.14 7.32 5.73
N ILE A 17 4.85 6.09 5.31
CA ILE A 17 4.39 5.82 3.94
C ILE A 17 2.92 6.18 3.82
N THR A 18 2.59 6.95 2.78
CA THR A 18 1.22 7.29 2.40
C THR A 18 0.70 6.37 1.30
N LYS A 19 -0.63 6.31 1.14
CA LYS A 19 -1.28 5.56 0.05
C LYS A 19 -0.77 6.00 -1.33
N LYS A 20 -0.54 7.30 -1.54
CA LYS A 20 0.02 7.85 -2.79
C LYS A 20 1.38 7.26 -3.11
N GLN A 21 2.29 7.26 -2.14
CA GLN A 21 3.63 6.70 -2.30
C GLN A 21 3.56 5.20 -2.61
N PHE A 22 2.70 4.48 -1.90
CA PHE A 22 2.47 3.06 -2.13
C PHE A 22 1.98 2.78 -3.56
N LEU A 23 0.95 3.49 -4.02
CA LEU A 23 0.41 3.35 -5.37
C LEU A 23 1.41 3.80 -6.46
N GLN A 24 2.22 4.83 -6.19
CA GLN A 24 3.29 5.25 -7.12
C GLN A 24 4.34 4.15 -7.28
N VAL A 25 4.81 3.54 -6.19
CA VAL A 25 5.78 2.44 -6.26
C VAL A 25 5.20 1.25 -7.02
N LEU A 26 3.94 0.87 -6.76
CA LEU A 26 3.25 -0.18 -7.50
C LEU A 26 3.21 0.10 -9.02
N LYS A 27 2.92 1.35 -9.41
CA LYS A 27 2.88 1.76 -10.84
C LYS A 27 4.25 1.79 -11.49
N ILE A 28 5.26 2.34 -10.81
CA ILE A 28 6.61 2.55 -11.35
C ILE A 28 7.34 1.21 -11.49
N GLU A 29 7.27 0.37 -10.46
CA GLU A 29 8.00 -0.89 -10.43
C GLU A 29 7.17 -2.10 -10.84
N ASN A 30 5.91 -1.88 -11.23
CA ASN A 30 4.97 -2.92 -11.68
C ASN A 30 4.87 -4.10 -10.70
N ILE A 31 4.87 -3.78 -9.41
CA ILE A 31 5.02 -4.77 -8.35
C ILE A 31 3.66 -5.37 -8.00
N GLY A 32 3.53 -6.68 -8.13
CA GLY A 32 2.30 -7.41 -7.83
C GLY A 32 2.35 -8.23 -6.54
N THR A 33 3.31 -8.03 -5.65
CA THR A 33 3.47 -8.85 -4.44
C THR A 33 3.81 -7.99 -3.23
N LEU A 34 3.29 -8.37 -2.06
CA LEU A 34 3.57 -7.68 -0.80
C LEU A 34 5.06 -7.68 -0.47
N GLU A 35 5.76 -8.76 -0.77
CA GLU A 35 7.17 -8.92 -0.43
C GLU A 35 8.04 -7.84 -1.10
N GLN A 36 7.89 -7.67 -2.41
CA GLN A 36 8.61 -6.65 -3.16
C GLN A 36 8.19 -5.22 -2.75
N VAL A 37 6.90 -5.01 -2.47
CA VAL A 37 6.42 -3.73 -1.94
C VAL A 37 7.07 -3.43 -0.59
N ARG A 38 7.21 -4.42 0.29
CA ARG A 38 7.90 -4.28 1.58
C ARG A 38 9.39 -3.97 1.38
N GLU A 39 10.06 -4.58 0.40
CA GLU A 39 11.46 -4.23 0.10
C GLU A 39 11.62 -2.77 -0.33
N LYS A 40 10.67 -2.24 -1.11
CA LYS A 40 10.77 -0.91 -1.71
C LYS A 40 10.25 0.21 -0.81
N THR A 41 9.07 0.01 -0.22
CA THR A 41 8.43 1.01 0.67
C THR A 41 8.81 0.82 2.14
N ARG A 42 9.48 -0.28 2.50
CA ARG A 42 9.81 -0.65 3.90
C ARG A 42 8.58 -0.67 4.80
N VAL A 43 7.39 -0.89 4.25
CA VAL A 43 6.19 -1.10 5.06
C VAL A 43 6.32 -2.42 5.82
N ASN A 44 5.74 -2.49 7.03
CA ASN A 44 5.79 -3.70 7.86
C ASN A 44 7.23 -4.21 8.11
N VAL A 45 8.11 -3.33 8.58
CA VAL A 45 9.45 -3.69 9.08
C VAL A 45 9.57 -3.61 10.60
N ALA A 46 8.61 -2.97 11.28
CA ALA A 46 8.65 -2.72 12.72
C ALA A 46 7.44 -3.28 13.48
N CYS A 47 6.23 -2.75 13.25
CA CYS A 47 5.05 -3.05 14.09
C CYS A 47 4.06 -4.06 13.50
N GLY A 48 4.13 -4.36 12.20
CA GLY A 48 3.20 -5.28 11.52
C GLY A 48 1.77 -4.78 11.30
N MET A 49 1.35 -3.67 11.92
CA MET A 49 -0.05 -3.25 11.93
C MET A 49 -0.58 -2.77 10.56
N CYS A 50 0.30 -2.27 9.70
CA CYS A 50 -0.06 -1.79 8.36
C CYS A 50 -0.18 -2.89 7.30
N ILE A 51 0.04 -4.18 7.66
CA ILE A 51 0.02 -5.29 6.69
C ILE A 51 -1.35 -5.45 6.04
N TYR A 52 -2.40 -5.46 6.86
CA TYR A 52 -3.76 -5.65 6.41
C TYR A 52 -4.21 -4.53 5.45
N ILE A 53 -3.78 -3.30 5.73
CA ILE A 53 -4.09 -2.13 4.90
C ILE A 53 -3.35 -2.23 3.56
N ALA A 54 -2.06 -2.60 3.58
CA ALA A 54 -1.28 -2.78 2.37
C ALA A 54 -1.85 -3.90 1.48
N GLU A 55 -2.26 -5.02 2.06
CA GLU A 55 -2.94 -6.11 1.36
C GLU A 55 -4.24 -5.65 0.71
N LYS A 56 -5.10 -4.97 1.47
CA LYS A 56 -6.36 -4.44 0.94
C LYS A 56 -6.16 -3.45 -0.19
N LEU A 57 -5.20 -2.54 -0.07
CA LEU A 57 -4.88 -1.57 -1.13
C LEU A 57 -4.32 -2.25 -2.39
N LEU A 58 -3.53 -3.31 -2.21
CA LEU A 58 -3.00 -4.11 -3.31
C LEU A 58 -4.12 -4.86 -4.05
N GLU A 59 -5.08 -5.44 -3.33
CA GLU A 59 -6.29 -6.06 -3.90
C GLU A 59 -7.17 -5.05 -4.64
N GLU A 60 -7.43 -3.89 -4.03
CA GLU A 60 -8.20 -2.79 -4.63
C GLU A 60 -7.55 -2.25 -5.89
N SER A 61 -6.23 -2.06 -5.87
CA SER A 61 -5.47 -1.57 -7.04
C SER A 61 -5.58 -2.49 -8.26
N ARG A 62 -5.82 -3.79 -8.04
CA ARG A 62 -6.07 -4.77 -9.11
C ARG A 62 -7.54 -4.86 -9.50
N SER A 63 -8.45 -4.67 -8.56
CA SER A 63 -9.89 -4.70 -8.82
C SER A 63 -10.38 -3.46 -9.58
N CYS A 64 -9.69 -2.31 -9.49
CA CYS A 64 -10.08 -1.09 -10.20
C CYS A 64 -9.67 -1.06 -11.69
N SER A 65 -9.12 -2.14 -12.24
CA SER A 65 -8.87 -2.25 -13.69
C SER A 65 -10.06 -2.81 -14.49
N LEU A 66 -11.23 -3.02 -13.86
CA LEU A 66 -12.42 -3.61 -14.49
C LEU A 66 -13.67 -2.68 -14.56
N LYS A 67 -13.49 -1.35 -14.54
CA LYS A 67 -14.57 -0.40 -14.87
C LYS A 67 -14.08 0.70 -15.79
#